data_AF-A0A081CQI5-F1
#
_entry.id   AF-A0A081CQI5-F1
#
_cell.length_a   1.000
_cell.length_b   1.000
_cell.length_c   1.000
_cell.angle_alpha   90.00
_cell.angle_beta   90.00
_cell.angle_gamma   90.00
#
_symmetry.space_group_name_H-M   'P 1'
#
loop_
_entity.id
_entity.type
_entity.pdbx_description
1 polymer ?
#
loop_
_entity_poly.entity_id
_entity_poly.type
_entity_poly.pdbx_seq_one_letter_code
_entity_poly.pdbx_strand_id
1 'polypeptide(L)' 'MCGNLVSWRGTKADADGRLRVAVNLRLAEPADVAQIPIVRFDGLHSFEDLPMDGRRVGDYWF' A
#
# COMPACT_ATOMS: atom_id res chain seq x y z
N MET A 1 24.59 2.34 3.48
CA MET A 1 23.39 2.55 2.65
C MET A 1 22.31 1.61 3.17
N CYS A 2 21.12 2.11 3.56
CA CYS A 2 20.01 1.27 3.99
C CYS A 2 19.14 0.92 2.76
N GLY A 3 19.02 -0.37 2.43
CA GLY A 3 18.29 -0.85 1.23
C GLY A 3 16.77 -0.91 1.42
N ASN A 4 16.16 0.07 2.08
CA ASN A 4 14.71 0.08 2.33
C ASN A 4 13.95 0.40 1.04
N LEU A 5 12.88 -0.34 0.75
CA LEU A 5 11.99 -0.06 -0.37
C LEU A 5 11.16 1.21 -0.08
N VAL A 6 11.55 2.31 -0.72
CA VAL A 6 10.87 3.62 -0.58
C VAL A 6 9.57 3.65 -1.38
N SER A 7 9.63 3.18 -2.62
CA SER A 7 8.49 3.15 -3.53
C SER A 7 8.69 2.11 -4.62
N TRP A 8 7.58 1.74 -5.25
CA TRP A 8 7.52 0.99 -6.50
C TRP A 8 6.79 1.82 -7.55
N ARG A 9 7.19 1.67 -8.81
CA ARG A 9 6.54 2.29 -9.97
C ARG A 9 6.37 1.25 -11.06
N GLY A 10 5.16 1.17 -11.61
CA GLY A 10 4.86 0.35 -12.77
C GLY A 10 5.66 0.81 -13.99
N THR A 11 6.07 -0.14 -14.83
CA THR A 11 6.85 0.12 -16.05
C THR A 11 5.98 0.34 -17.28
N LYS A 12 4.67 0.07 -17.17
CA LYS A 12 3.69 0.24 -18.24
C LYS A 12 2.56 1.15 -17.76
N ALA A 13 2.14 2.05 -18.64
CA ALA A 13 0.98 2.90 -18.40
C ALA A 13 -0.31 2.09 -18.47
N ASP A 14 -1.31 2.52 -17.70
CA ASP A 14 -2.68 2.05 -17.85
C ASP A 14 -3.36 2.66 -19.09
N ALA A 15 -4.63 2.31 -19.31
CA ALA A 15 -5.40 2.77 -20.47
C ALA A 15 -5.53 4.30 -20.55
N ASP A 16 -5.46 5.00 -19.40
CA ASP A 16 -5.53 6.46 -19.31
C ASP A 16 -4.14 7.11 -19.41
N GLY A 17 -3.10 6.34 -19.71
CA GLY A 17 -1.73 6.81 -19.82
C GLY A 17 -1.03 7.07 -18.48
N ARG A 18 -1.62 6.66 -17.34
CA ARG A 18 -1.07 6.88 -16.00
C ARG A 18 -0.21 5.69 -15.56
N LEU A 19 0.77 5.97 -14.70
CA LEU A 19 1.62 4.94 -14.11
C LEU A 19 1.21 4.70 -12.67
N ARG A 20 0.98 3.43 -12.35
CA ARG A 20 0.71 3.01 -10.97
C ARG A 20 1.98 3.12 -10.15
N VAL A 21 1.85 3.62 -8.93
CA VAL A 21 2.92 3.70 -7.94
C VAL A 21 2.42 3.19 -6.60
N ALA A 22 3.34 2.67 -5.80
CA ALA A 22 3.12 2.35 -4.40
C ALA A 22 4.22 3.01 -3.57
N VAL A 23 3.87 3.59 -2.43
CA VAL A 23 4.80 4.26 -1.53
C VAL A 23 4.79 3.61 -0.16
N ASN A 24 5.96 3.53 0.48
CA ASN A 24 6.05 2.95 1.80
C ASN A 24 5.61 3.95 2.86
N LEU A 25 4.39 3.78 3.38
CA LEU A 25 3.81 4.65 4.41
C LEU A 25 4.58 4.62 5.74
N ARG A 26 5.45 3.64 5.98
CA ARG A 26 6.33 3.61 7.17
C ARG A 26 7.42 4.69 7.15
N LEU A 27 7.59 5.38 6.03
CA LEU A 27 8.53 6.50 5.90
C LEU A 27 7.87 7.86 6.19
N ALA A 28 6.55 7.90 6.37
CA ALA A 28 5.83 9.11 6.75
C ALA A 28 5.74 9.25 8.28
N GLU A 29 5.38 10.44 8.75
CA GLU A 29 5.05 10.66 10.16
C GLU A 29 3.88 9.75 10.57
N PRO A 30 4.03 8.88 11.60
CA PRO A 30 3.03 7.86 11.91
C PRO A 30 1.63 8.43 12.18
N ALA A 31 1.54 9.58 12.84
CA ALA A 31 0.27 10.22 13.17
C ALA A 31 -0.54 10.61 11.92
N ASP A 32 0.15 10.96 10.82
CA ASP A 32 -0.49 11.44 9.59
C ASP A 32 -1.12 10.30 8.78
N VAL A 33 -0.61 9.07 8.94
CA VAL A 33 -1.01 7.92 8.12
C VAL A 33 -1.68 6.79 8.92
N ALA A 34 -1.63 6.82 10.25
CA ALA A 34 -2.17 5.75 11.09
C ALA A 34 -3.66 5.47 10.86
N GLN A 35 -4.44 6.50 10.48
CA GLN A 35 -5.88 6.40 10.30
C GLN A 35 -6.32 5.87 8.92
N ILE A 36 -5.38 5.66 7.99
CA ILE A 36 -5.69 5.18 6.65
C ILE A 36 -6.24 3.75 6.75
N PRO A 37 -7.45 3.45 6.21
CA PRO A 37 -8.00 2.09 6.19
C PRO A 37 -7.13 1.13 5.36
N ILE A 38 -6.97 -0.10 5.85
CA ILE A 38 -6.31 -1.16 5.09
C ILE A 38 -7.36 -1.89 4.25
N VAL A 39 -7.21 -1.83 2.94
CA VAL A 39 -7.92 -2.69 1.99
C VAL A 39 -7.01 -3.85 1.64
N ARG A 40 -7.54 -5.08 1.70
CA ARG A 40 -6.75 -6.30 1.50
C ARG A 40 -7.24 -7.01 0.25
N PHE A 41 -6.32 -7.73 -0.38
CA PHE A 41 -6.59 -8.64 -1.48
C PHE A 41 -5.81 -9.93 -1.24
N ASP A 42 -6.23 -11.03 -1.86
CA ASP A 42 -5.64 -12.37 -1.70
C ASP A 42 -4.12 -12.36 -1.95
N GLY A 43 -3.69 -11.89 -3.12
CA GLY A 43 -2.28 -11.72 -3.49
C GLY A 43 -1.49 -13.00 -3.70
N LEU A 44 -1.99 -14.17 -3.27
CA LEU A 44 -1.37 -15.47 -3.48
C LEU A 44 -1.91 -16.17 -4.73
N HIS A 45 -3.23 -16.27 -4.86
CA HIS A 45 -3.88 -16.93 -6.01
C HIS A 45 -4.56 -15.94 -6.96
N SER A 46 -4.97 -14.78 -6.44
CA SER A 46 -5.69 -13.77 -7.19
C SER A 46 -5.34 -12.35 -6.72
N PHE A 47 -5.88 -11.35 -7.40
CA PHE A 47 -5.87 -9.95 -6.96
C PHE A 47 -7.27 -9.49 -6.55
N GLU A 48 -8.12 -10.42 -6.14
CA GLU A 48 -9.50 -10.12 -5.72
C GLU A 48 -9.51 -9.49 -4.33
N ASP A 49 -10.39 -8.51 -4.16
CA ASP A 49 -10.58 -7.83 -2.89
C ASP A 49 -11.14 -8.79 -1.84
N LEU A 50 -10.55 -8.74 -0.65
CA LEU A 50 -11.03 -9.45 0.52
C LEU A 50 -12.00 -8.55 1.31
N PRO A 51 -12.91 -9.12 2.10
CA PRO A 51 -13.81 -8.35 2.95
C PRO A 51 -13.04 -7.38 3.88
N MET A 52 -13.58 -6.17 4.02
CA MET A 52 -13.05 -5.17 4.95
C MET A 52 -13.23 -5.64 6.40
N ASP A 53 -12.16 -5.58 7.18
CA ASP A 53 -12.19 -5.91 8.62
C ASP A 53 -12.09 -4.69 9.55
N GLY A 54 -12.10 -3.48 8.96
CA GLY A 54 -12.06 -2.23 9.70
C GLY A 54 -10.68 -1.81 10.22
N ARG A 55 -9.62 -2.58 9.93
CA ARG A 55 -8.26 -2.25 10.35
C ARG A 55 -7.68 -1.06 9.58
N ARG A 56 -6.79 -0.34 10.24
CA ARG A 56 -6.07 0.83 9.73
C ARG A 56 -4.57 0.58 9.80
N VAL A 57 -3.79 1.43 9.12
CA VAL A 57 -2.31 1.34 9.11
C VAL A 57 -1.74 1.25 10.53
N GLY A 58 -2.28 2.03 11.47
CA GLY A 58 -1.84 2.03 12.87
C GLY A 58 -2.02 0.68 13.59
N ASP A 59 -3.00 -0.13 13.21
CA ASP A 59 -3.26 -1.44 13.84
C ASP A 59 -2.20 -2.50 13.47
N TYR A 60 -1.35 -2.22 12.48
CA TYR A 60 -0.25 -3.07 12.04
C TYR A 60 1.13 -2.56 12.48
N TRP A 61 1.14 -1.47 13.23
CA TRP A 61 2.34 -0.97 13.89
C TRP A 61 2.28 -1.40 15.36
N PHE A 62 3.35 -2.07 15.80
CA PHE A 62 3.58 -2.63 17.13
C PHE A 62 2.91 -3.98 17.40
#